data_AF-A0A356B2H0-F1
#
_entry.id   AF-A0A356B2H0-F1
#
_cell.length_a   1.000
_cell.length_b   1.000
_cell.length_c   1.000
_cell.angle_alpha   90.00
_cell.angle_beta   90.00
_cell.angle_gamma   90.00
#
_symmetry.space_group_name_H-M   'P 1'
#
loop_
_entity.id
_entity.type
_entity.pdbx_description
1 polymer ?
#
loop_
_entity_poly.entity_id
_entity_poly.type
_entity_poly.pdbx_seq_one_letter_code
_entity_poly.pdbx_strand_id
1 'polypeptide(L)'
;KDIIKKVFDFMFGYGQLQKYIDDEDISDIDGTAYNCFSIKRSGVRQKVNIDIGSERYFDTYCKLVAIRNNGILNENDNHCRVTDEKNRLRINLSVR
;
A
#
# COMPACT_ATOMS: atom_id res chain seq x y z
N LYS A 1 16.65 -10.15 13.84
CA LYS A 1 16.32 -8.81 13.31
C LYS A 1 15.28 -9.03 12.21
N ASP A 2 14.00 -8.71 12.34
CA ASP A 2 13.40 -7.72 13.20
C ASP A 2 11.86 -7.90 13.22
N ILE A 3 11.35 -8.80 14.07
CA ILE A 3 9.88 -9.00 14.24
C ILE A 3 9.24 -7.69 14.68
N ILE A 4 9.96 -6.94 15.53
CA ILE A 4 9.55 -5.62 15.99
C ILE A 4 9.33 -4.70 14.79
N LYS A 5 10.31 -4.56 13.88
CA LYS A 5 10.11 -3.75 12.66
C LYS A 5 8.87 -4.18 11.87
N LYS A 6 8.66 -5.48 11.64
CA LYS A 6 7.48 -5.96 10.90
C LYS A 6 6.16 -5.59 11.58
N VAL A 7 6.10 -5.67 12.91
CA VAL A 7 4.92 -5.24 13.69
C VAL A 7 4.72 -3.73 13.55
N PHE A 8 5.78 -2.93 13.69
CA PHE A 8 5.71 -1.47 13.52
C PHE A 8 5.29 -1.07 12.10
N ASP A 9 5.88 -1.67 11.08
CA ASP A 9 5.53 -1.44 9.67
C ASP A 9 4.04 -1.75 9.44
N PHE A 10 3.50 -2.81 10.05
CA PHE A 10 2.08 -3.16 9.93
C PHE A 10 1.16 -2.19 10.69
N MET A 11 1.52 -1.86 11.94
CA MET A 11 0.69 -1.04 12.84
C MET A 11 0.69 0.45 12.45
N PHE A 12 1.85 0.98 12.03
CA PHE A 12 2.08 2.41 11.85
C PHE A 12 2.58 2.80 10.46
N GLY A 13 2.94 1.83 9.63
CA GLY A 13 3.38 2.04 8.25
C GLY A 13 2.44 1.42 7.23
N TYR A 14 3.00 0.99 6.11
CA TYR A 14 2.29 0.37 4.99
C TYR A 14 2.44 -1.16 4.95
N GLY A 15 2.82 -1.78 6.07
CA GLY A 15 3.03 -3.22 6.18
C GLY A 15 4.10 -3.71 5.22
N GLN A 16 3.78 -4.71 4.40
CA GLN A 16 4.73 -5.29 3.45
C GLN A 16 5.21 -4.30 2.38
N LEU A 17 4.45 -3.22 2.12
CA LEU A 17 4.85 -2.17 1.18
C LEU A 17 5.89 -1.21 1.77
N GLN A 18 6.07 -1.16 3.10
CA GLN A 18 6.90 -0.15 3.76
C GLN A 18 8.33 -0.13 3.22
N LYS A 19 8.93 -1.31 3.00
CA LYS A 19 10.30 -1.42 2.48
C LYS A 19 10.49 -0.84 1.07
N TYR A 20 9.41 -0.67 0.29
CA TYR A 20 9.46 -0.05 -1.03
C TYR A 20 9.17 1.45 -0.97
N ILE A 21 8.46 1.90 0.06
CA ILE A 21 8.23 3.33 0.34
C ILE A 21 9.50 3.95 0.90
N ASP A 22 10.24 3.20 1.74
CA ASP A 22 11.52 3.63 2.33
C ASP A 22 12.67 3.66 1.29
N ASP A 23 12.43 3.20 0.06
CA ASP A 23 13.44 3.06 -1.00
C ASP A 23 13.29 4.19 -2.03
N GLU A 24 14.19 5.17 -1.98
CA GLU A 24 14.15 6.38 -2.81
C GLU A 24 14.28 6.10 -4.32
N ASP A 25 14.77 4.93 -4.72
CA ASP A 25 14.85 4.53 -6.14
C ASP A 25 13.51 4.06 -6.70
N ILE A 26 12.51 3.81 -5.84
CA ILE A 26 11.17 3.37 -6.23
C ILE A 26 10.27 4.58 -6.44
N SER A 27 9.77 4.74 -7.66
CA SER A 27 8.89 5.85 -8.02
C SER A 27 7.40 5.52 -7.88
N ASP A 28 7.03 4.25 -8.04
CA ASP A 28 5.64 3.82 -8.05
C ASP A 28 5.48 2.42 -7.45
N ILE A 29 4.33 2.19 -6.79
CA ILE A 29 3.89 0.88 -6.31
C ILE A 29 2.46 0.68 -6.82
N ASP A 30 2.22 -0.43 -7.50
CA ASP A 30 0.90 -0.84 -8.01
C ASP A 30 0.50 -2.17 -7.36
N GLY A 31 -0.72 -2.23 -6.81
CA GLY A 31 -1.34 -3.43 -6.27
C GLY A 31 -2.74 -3.62 -6.85
N THR A 32 -3.02 -4.76 -7.47
CA THR A 32 -4.31 -5.02 -8.15
C THR A 32 -5.10 -6.20 -7.58
N ALA A 33 -4.44 -7.05 -6.78
CA ALA A 33 -5.03 -8.15 -6.03
C ALA A 33 -4.11 -8.49 -4.85
N TYR A 34 -4.57 -9.35 -3.94
CA TYR A 34 -3.85 -9.73 -2.73
C TYR A 34 -2.41 -10.23 -2.94
N ASN A 35 -2.09 -10.78 -4.12
CA ASN A 35 -0.76 -11.27 -4.50
C ASN A 35 -0.22 -10.67 -5.82
N CYS A 36 -0.83 -9.59 -6.32
CA CYS A 36 -0.49 -8.98 -7.60
C CYS A 36 0.07 -7.57 -7.41
N PHE A 37 1.37 -7.50 -7.12
CA PHE A 37 2.09 -6.25 -6.89
C PHE A 37 3.24 -6.04 -7.88
N SER A 38 3.45 -4.78 -8.26
CA SER A 38 4.63 -4.34 -8.99
C SER A 38 5.15 -3.01 -8.46
N ILE A 39 6.44 -2.77 -8.64
CA ILE A 39 7.07 -1.49 -8.35
C ILE A 39 7.72 -0.95 -9.62
N LYS A 40 7.91 0.36 -9.70
CA LYS A 40 8.70 1.00 -10.75
C LYS A 40 9.99 1.54 -10.16
N ARG A 41 11.11 1.08 -10.70
CA ARG A 41 12.47 1.54 -10.34
C ARG A 41 13.13 2.11 -11.58
N SER A 42 13.62 3.34 -11.51
CA SER A 42 14.34 4.00 -12.62
C SER A 42 13.60 3.89 -13.98
N GLY A 43 12.28 4.02 -13.96
CA GLY A 43 11.46 3.91 -15.18
C GLY A 43 10.96 2.50 -15.53
N VAL A 44 11.53 1.45 -14.94
CA VAL A 44 11.23 0.04 -15.28
C VAL A 44 10.27 -0.58 -14.26
N ARG A 45 9.16 -1.14 -14.73
CA ARG A 45 8.20 -1.86 -13.89
C ARG A 45 8.64 -3.31 -13.68
N GLN A 46 8.63 -3.75 -12.43
CA GLN A 46 9.01 -5.10 -12.03
C GLN A 46 7.99 -5.68 -11.04
N LYS A 47 7.64 -6.96 -11.20
CA LYS A 47 6.78 -7.68 -10.26
C LYS A 47 7.53 -7.92 -8.94
N VAL A 48 6.81 -7.89 -7.84
CA VAL A 48 7.37 -8.18 -6.50
C VAL A 48 6.55 -9.25 -5.79
N ASN A 49 7.24 -10.10 -5.02
CA ASN A 49 6.60 -11.16 -4.26
C ASN A 49 6.04 -10.60 -2.94
N ILE A 50 4.81 -10.10 -3.00
CA ILE A 50 4.03 -9.63 -1.86
C ILE A 50 2.72 -10.40 -1.88
N ASP A 51 2.35 -10.95 -0.74
CA ASP A 51 1.09 -11.68 -0.56
C ASP A 51 0.42 -11.22 0.74
N ILE A 52 -0.71 -10.52 0.60
CA ILE A 52 -1.53 -10.02 1.71
C ILE A 52 -2.46 -11.13 2.25
N GLY A 53 -2.56 -12.27 1.54
CA GLY A 53 -3.16 -13.53 1.98
C GLY A 53 -4.52 -13.83 1.37
N SER A 54 -5.39 -12.83 1.17
CA SER A 54 -6.70 -13.02 0.54
C SER A 54 -7.29 -11.71 0.01
N GLU A 55 -8.27 -11.79 -0.88
CA GLU A 55 -9.01 -10.60 -1.36
C GLU A 55 -9.66 -9.81 -0.22
N ARG A 56 -10.21 -10.51 0.78
CA ARG A 56 -10.78 -9.86 1.98
C ARG A 56 -9.73 -9.05 2.74
N TYR A 57 -8.52 -9.59 2.89
CA TYR A 57 -7.42 -8.88 3.56
C TYR A 57 -6.85 -7.76 2.70
N PHE A 58 -6.85 -7.91 1.38
CA PHE A 58 -6.48 -6.84 0.47
C PHE A 58 -7.46 -5.67 0.52
N ASP A 59 -8.77 -5.94 0.48
CA ASP A 59 -9.81 -4.93 0.68
C ASP A 59 -9.66 -4.22 2.03
N THR A 60 -9.47 -4.99 3.11
CA THR A 60 -9.24 -4.43 4.45
C THR A 60 -7.99 -3.56 4.49
N TYR A 61 -6.91 -3.98 3.82
CA TYR A 61 -5.67 -3.22 3.72
C TYR A 61 -5.88 -1.89 3.00
N CYS A 62 -6.57 -1.88 1.86
CA CYS A 62 -6.91 -0.66 1.12
C CYS A 62 -7.72 0.31 1.99
N LYS A 63 -8.74 -0.19 2.70
CA LYS A 63 -9.56 0.62 3.62
C LYS A 63 -8.73 1.21 4.77
N LEU A 64 -7.81 0.42 5.35
CA LEU A 64 -6.89 0.91 6.38
C LEU A 64 -5.95 2.00 5.86
N VAL A 65 -5.42 1.85 4.64
CA VAL A 65 -4.56 2.88 4.01
C VAL A 65 -5.34 4.18 3.78
N ALA A 66 -6.60 4.09 3.34
CA ALA A 66 -7.46 5.26 3.19
C ALA A 66 -7.64 5.98 4.54
N ILE A 67 -8.08 5.26 5.59
CA ILE A 67 -8.35 5.84 6.92
C ILE A 67 -7.10 6.48 7.51
N ARG A 68 -5.92 5.85 7.37
CA ARG A 68 -4.64 6.40 7.86
C ARG A 68 -4.25 7.73 7.22
N ASN A 69 -4.75 8.00 6.02
CA ASN A 69 -4.49 9.21 5.26
C ASN A 69 -5.74 10.10 5.17
N ASN A 70 -6.63 10.01 6.18
CA ASN A 70 -7.86 10.79 6.30
C ASN A 70 -8.84 10.64 5.12
N GLY A 71 -8.75 9.54 4.39
CA GLY A 71 -9.65 9.19 3.30
C GLY A 71 -10.81 8.32 3.75
N ILE A 72 -11.86 8.31 2.92
CA ILE A 72 -13.02 7.43 3.06
C ILE A 72 -12.99 6.44 1.89
N LEU A 73 -13.10 5.14 2.20
CA LEU A 73 -13.19 4.06 1.22
C LEU A 73 -14.14 2.98 1.76
N ASN A 74 -15.33 2.87 1.15
CA ASN A 74 -16.37 1.94 1.57
C ASN A 74 -17.28 1.58 0.37
N GLU A 75 -18.38 0.86 0.59
CA GLU A 75 -19.29 0.41 -0.48
C GLU A 75 -20.00 1.57 -1.21
N ASN A 76 -20.27 2.68 -0.50
CA ASN A 76 -20.85 3.90 -1.07
C ASN A 76 -19.78 4.82 -1.68
N ASP A 77 -18.57 4.80 -1.12
CA ASP A 77 -17.40 5.59 -1.56
C ASP A 77 -16.28 4.65 -2.04
N ASN A 78 -16.50 4.00 -3.18
CA ASN A 78 -15.64 2.90 -3.65
C ASN A 78 -14.33 3.35 -4.31
N HIS A 79 -14.10 4.66 -4.44
CA HIS A 79 -12.88 5.26 -4.96
C HIS A 79 -12.38 6.36 -4.01
N CYS A 80 -11.07 6.34 -3.71
CA CYS A 80 -10.46 7.31 -2.80
C CYS A 80 -9.12 7.80 -3.34
N ARG A 81 -8.84 9.10 -3.18
CA ARG A 81 -7.54 9.72 -3.47
C ARG A 81 -7.10 10.48 -2.25
N VAL A 82 -5.91 10.15 -1.75
CA VAL A 82 -5.32 10.75 -0.55
C VAL A 82 -3.84 11.01 -0.75
N THR A 83 -3.28 11.83 0.12
CA THR A 83 -1.85 12.15 0.16
C THR A 83 -1.30 11.78 1.53
N ASP A 84 -0.13 11.16 1.55
CA ASP A 84 0.69 11.02 2.76
C ASP A 84 1.82 12.03 2.68
N GLU A 85 1.71 13.15 3.41
CA GLU A 85 2.72 14.21 3.39
C GLU A 85 4.06 13.76 4.00
N LYS A 86 4.02 12.86 5.00
CA LYS A 86 5.24 12.37 5.67
C LYS A 86 6.12 11.59 4.70
N ASN A 87 5.50 10.73 3.89
CA ASN A 87 6.18 9.91 2.89
C ASN A 87 6.13 10.52 1.48
N ARG A 88 5.52 11.70 1.31
CA ARG A 88 5.32 12.42 0.04
C ARG A 88 4.64 11.56 -1.04
N LEU A 89 3.65 10.76 -0.64
CA LEU A 89 2.95 9.82 -1.54
C LEU A 89 1.62 10.39 -2.00
N ARG A 90 1.28 10.16 -3.28
CA ARG A 90 -0.09 10.26 -3.78
C ARG A 90 -0.67 8.86 -3.93
N ILE A 91 -1.74 8.57 -3.20
CA ILE A 91 -2.32 7.23 -3.10
C ILE A 91 -3.69 7.23 -3.78
N ASN A 92 -3.91 6.29 -4.69
CA ASN A 92 -5.20 6.08 -5.34
C ASN A 92 -5.67 4.68 -4.97
N LEU A 93 -6.89 4.59 -4.44
CA LEU A 93 -7.48 3.34 -3.98
C LEU A 93 -8.85 3.16 -4.61
N SER A 94 -9.19 1.90 -4.87
CA SER A 94 -10.52 1.50 -5.29
C SER A 94 -10.85 0.15 -4.69
N VAL A 95 -12.07 0.01 -4.18
CA VAL A 95 -12.65 -1.27 -3.74
C VAL A 95 -13.86 -1.58 -4.61
N ARG A 96 -14.31 -2.83 -4.58
CA ARG A 96 -15.53 -3.26 -5.27
C ARG A 96 -16.70 -3.26 -4.32
#